data_AF-A0AAQ3JSU2-F1
#
_entry.id   AF-A0AAQ3JSU2-F1
#
_cell.length_a   1.000
_cell.length_b   1.000
_cell.length_c   1.000
_cell.angle_alpha   90.00
_cell.angle_beta   90.00
_cell.angle_gamma   90.00
#
_symmetry.space_group_name_H-M   'P 1'
#
loop_
_entity.id
_entity.type
_entity.pdbx_description
1 polymer ?
#
loop_
_entity_poly.entity_id
_entity_poly.type
_entity_poly.pdbx_seq_one_letter_code
_entity_poly.pdbx_strand_id
1 'polypeptide(L)'
;MVALRRPWATVVILALVASFFAPLLLFLRVPAPGISLLHARKEFDREGAGIVKILSPVHTSNSMQLNAMEQEVSDGVLEPKGVIYKDGTSTGFPTTQSDNITASNAANEASSVNGGSGKDQQNHVQSSAGGEDRKQGPSNKTVSGEIRHSSPSRSLTSEKIWEMEDQIIMARAYLQFSSPNSNSHLVRELKLRIKEIERVLGRANRDSDLSTSELQKMKAMEVTLSKARKAYPDCSAMASKLRAQLYNAEEQLRAQQNQASFLVHLNSRTFPKGLHCLSMRLTTEYFALQPEMRELANSQNVNKSDLYHYAIFSDNVVACAVTVNSTVSTSMEPEKIVFHVVTDSFNFPAMVMWFLLNPPGVAALQIQRLDDFGFLPAGFSSMFKESPKDDPRFISPLNHLRFYLPQVFPSLKKILLLDHDVVVQRDLSQLWSVDMKGKVNGAVEMCKGHESSHQLEMLVHFANPVIANTFNAKSCLWAFGMNIFDLQEWRRQGLTGTYHKWRRIGKNRQLWKAGSLPLGQLIFYNHTLTLDRRWHAFGLGSDSSLGRAEIERAAVIHFDGNMKPWLDTGIIKYRKYWTRFLDYSNPYFQQCNIHE
;
A
#
# COMPACT_ATOMS: atom_id res chain seq x y z
N MET A 1 5.54 -30.98 -70.78
CA MET A 1 4.12 -31.20 -70.37
C MET A 1 4.08 -31.01 -68.86
N VAL A 2 3.13 -30.24 -68.29
CA VAL A 2 2.97 -29.95 -66.83
C VAL A 2 4.22 -29.29 -66.18
N ALA A 3 4.26 -28.03 -65.71
CA ALA A 3 3.25 -27.02 -65.40
C ALA A 3 2.35 -27.32 -64.18
N LEU A 4 2.88 -27.20 -62.96
CA LEU A 4 2.04 -26.98 -61.76
C LEU A 4 2.61 -25.91 -60.79
N ARG A 5 1.70 -25.03 -60.38
CA ARG A 5 1.85 -23.74 -59.71
C ARG A 5 2.61 -23.77 -58.36
N ARG A 6 3.31 -22.67 -58.04
CA ARG A 6 3.68 -22.26 -56.66
C ARG A 6 2.60 -21.31 -56.10
N PRO A 7 1.69 -21.72 -55.18
CA PRO A 7 0.77 -20.79 -54.52
C PRO A 7 1.38 -20.11 -53.28
N TRP A 8 2.31 -20.77 -52.59
CA TRP A 8 2.80 -20.36 -51.26
C TRP A 8 3.63 -19.07 -51.25
N ALA A 9 4.45 -18.82 -52.28
CA ALA A 9 5.35 -17.66 -52.31
C ALA A 9 4.58 -16.33 -52.29
N THR A 10 3.48 -16.22 -53.06
CA THR A 10 2.64 -15.03 -53.11
C THR A 10 1.92 -14.78 -51.78
N VAL A 11 1.48 -15.85 -51.11
CA VAL A 11 0.83 -15.76 -49.79
C VAL A 11 1.80 -15.27 -48.72
N VAL A 12 3.04 -15.77 -48.70
CA VAL A 12 4.08 -15.31 -47.75
C VAL A 12 4.44 -13.84 -47.99
N ILE A 13 4.57 -13.40 -49.24
CA ILE A 13 4.86 -12.00 -49.57
C ILE A 13 3.69 -11.08 -49.15
N LEU A 14 2.44 -11.47 -49.44
CA LEU A 14 1.25 -10.71 -49.02
C LEU A 14 1.12 -10.66 -47.49
N ALA A 15 1.42 -11.74 -46.77
CA ALA A 15 1.42 -11.76 -45.31
C ALA A 15 2.47 -10.82 -44.71
N LEU A 16 3.70 -10.82 -45.25
CA LEU A 16 4.77 -9.92 -44.81
C LEU A 16 4.43 -8.44 -45.06
N VAL A 17 3.85 -8.12 -46.23
CA VAL A 17 3.38 -6.75 -46.52
C VAL A 17 2.24 -6.34 -45.58
N ALA A 18 1.28 -7.22 -45.32
CA ALA A 18 0.20 -6.95 -44.36
C ALA A 18 0.75 -6.69 -42.94
N SER A 19 1.71 -7.48 -42.47
CA SER A 19 2.34 -7.31 -41.16
C SER A 19 3.13 -5.99 -41.03
N PHE A 20 3.70 -5.47 -42.13
CA PHE A 20 4.49 -4.24 -42.10
C PHE A 20 3.62 -2.96 -42.17
N PHE A 21 2.47 -3.00 -42.84
CA PHE A 21 1.58 -1.84 -43.00
C PHE A 21 0.43 -1.76 -41.97
N ALA A 22 0.05 -2.87 -41.33
CA ALA A 22 -0.99 -2.86 -40.29
C ALA A 22 -0.69 -1.91 -39.10
N PRO A 23 0.55 -1.80 -38.58
CA PRO A 23 0.87 -0.83 -37.53
C PRO A 23 0.73 0.62 -38.00
N LEU A 24 1.15 0.91 -39.24
CA LEU A 24 1.22 2.27 -39.78
C LEU A 24 -0.17 2.90 -39.97
N LEU A 25 -1.17 2.10 -40.35
CA LEU A 25 -2.56 2.54 -40.49
C LEU A 25 -3.27 2.78 -39.13
N LEU A 26 -2.81 2.14 -38.05
CA LEU A 26 -3.35 2.38 -36.70
C LEU A 26 -2.81 3.67 -36.07
N PHE A 27 -1.57 4.07 -36.37
CA PHE A 27 -0.99 5.32 -35.85
C PHE A 27 -1.53 6.60 -36.52
N LEU A 28 -2.13 6.51 -37.72
CA LEU A 28 -2.61 7.67 -38.49
C LEU A 28 -4.03 8.18 -38.13
N ARG A 29 -4.64 7.70 -37.04
CA ARG A 29 -6.04 8.03 -36.69
C ARG A 29 -6.31 8.53 -35.27
N VAL A 30 -5.27 8.86 -34.49
CA VAL A 30 -5.43 9.46 -33.15
C VAL A 30 -4.92 10.91 -33.16
N PRO A 31 -5.80 11.93 -33.09
CA PRO A 31 -5.38 13.30 -32.80
C PRO A 31 -4.98 13.40 -31.33
N ALA A 32 -3.76 13.87 -31.04
CA ALA A 32 -3.23 13.96 -29.68
C ALA A 32 -3.52 15.33 -29.04
N PRO A 33 -4.33 15.40 -27.95
CA PRO A 33 -4.38 16.58 -27.09
C PRO A 33 -3.23 16.53 -26.08
N GLY A 34 -2.27 17.45 -26.21
CA GLY A 34 -1.14 17.55 -25.27
C GLY A 34 -1.59 18.09 -23.90
N ILE A 35 -1.90 17.20 -22.95
CA ILE A 35 -2.18 17.59 -21.57
C ILE A 35 -0.86 17.71 -20.80
N SER A 36 -0.55 18.92 -20.33
CA SER A 36 0.69 19.18 -19.57
C SER A 36 0.65 18.53 -18.18
N LEU A 37 1.68 17.72 -17.88
CA LEU A 37 1.82 16.91 -16.67
C LEU A 37 1.74 17.68 -15.34
N LEU A 38 1.86 19.02 -15.39
CA LEU A 38 1.81 19.91 -14.24
C LEU A 38 0.40 20.07 -13.62
N HIS A 39 -0.68 19.76 -14.35
CA HIS A 39 -2.05 19.89 -13.79
C HIS A 39 -2.45 18.70 -12.92
N ALA A 40 -2.30 17.46 -13.41
CA ALA A 40 -2.61 16.25 -12.65
C ALA A 40 -1.86 16.18 -11.30
N ARG A 41 -0.66 16.77 -11.25
CA ARG A 41 0.18 16.89 -10.05
C ARG A 41 -0.45 17.72 -8.91
N LYS A 42 -1.43 18.60 -9.19
CA LYS A 42 -2.08 19.45 -8.16
C LYS A 42 -3.35 18.85 -7.56
N GLU A 43 -3.95 17.85 -8.19
CA GLU A 43 -5.19 17.23 -7.70
C GLU A 43 -4.85 16.04 -6.77
N PHE A 44 -3.86 15.22 -7.14
CA PHE A 44 -3.48 14.03 -6.36
C PHE A 44 -2.95 14.36 -4.94
N ASP A 45 -2.17 15.43 -4.80
CA ASP A 45 -1.62 15.89 -3.49
C ASP A 45 -2.69 16.43 -2.52
N ARG A 46 -3.98 16.49 -2.91
CA ARG A 46 -5.03 17.17 -2.11
C ARG A 46 -6.14 16.27 -1.56
N GLU A 47 -6.30 15.03 -2.04
CA GLU A 47 -7.43 14.17 -1.64
C GLU A 47 -7.15 13.27 -0.41
N GLY A 48 -5.92 13.24 0.10
CA GLY A 48 -5.54 12.45 1.28
C GLY A 48 -6.23 12.83 2.61
N ALA A 49 -7.05 13.88 2.62
CA ALA A 49 -7.76 14.38 3.81
C ALA A 49 -9.19 14.86 3.47
N GLY A 50 -10.03 13.99 2.90
CA GLY A 50 -11.35 14.41 2.41
C GLY A 50 -12.42 13.36 2.13
N ILE A 51 -12.43 12.19 2.81
CA ILE A 51 -13.35 11.06 2.52
C ILE A 51 -14.80 11.31 3.02
N VAL A 52 -15.40 12.46 2.70
CA VAL A 52 -16.86 12.72 2.71
C VAL A 52 -17.20 13.73 1.60
N LYS A 53 -17.10 13.33 0.31
CA LYS A 53 -17.59 14.18 -0.79
C LYS A 53 -17.96 13.52 -2.14
N ILE A 54 -17.88 12.20 -2.27
CA ILE A 54 -18.14 11.51 -3.55
C ILE A 54 -19.65 11.27 -3.77
N LEU A 55 -20.44 12.35 -3.82
CA LEU A 55 -21.85 12.36 -4.26
C LEU A 55 -22.20 13.67 -4.99
N SER A 56 -21.38 14.07 -5.97
CA SER A 56 -21.70 15.16 -6.91
C SER A 56 -20.88 15.02 -8.20
N PRO A 57 -21.49 14.75 -9.37
CA PRO A 57 -20.75 14.66 -10.63
C PRO A 57 -20.48 16.06 -11.19
N VAL A 58 -19.25 16.55 -11.02
CA VAL A 58 -18.78 17.77 -11.69
C VAL A 58 -18.69 17.51 -13.19
N HIS A 59 -19.28 18.39 -13.99
CA HIS A 59 -19.42 18.18 -15.43
C HIS A 59 -18.20 18.74 -16.18
N THR A 60 -17.17 17.91 -16.42
CA THR A 60 -16.08 18.23 -17.36
C THR A 60 -16.37 17.62 -18.73
N SER A 61 -16.64 18.47 -19.72
CA SER A 61 -16.99 18.03 -21.08
C SER A 61 -15.75 17.70 -21.93
N ASN A 62 -15.34 16.44 -21.95
CA ASN A 62 -14.46 15.88 -22.99
C ASN A 62 -14.78 14.40 -23.23
N SER A 63 -15.41 14.10 -24.37
CA SER A 63 -15.86 12.75 -24.72
C SER A 63 -14.72 11.93 -25.34
N MET A 64 -13.88 11.32 -24.51
CA MET A 64 -12.95 10.30 -24.96
C MET A 64 -13.69 8.97 -25.08
N GLN A 65 -13.99 8.53 -26.31
CA GLN A 65 -14.66 7.26 -26.54
C GLN A 65 -13.71 6.09 -26.21
N LEU A 66 -14.00 5.39 -25.12
CA LEU A 66 -13.48 4.05 -24.87
C LEU A 66 -14.42 3.04 -25.55
N ASN A 67 -13.86 2.22 -26.44
CA ASN A 67 -14.62 1.18 -27.12
C ASN A 67 -15.05 0.12 -26.11
N ALA A 68 -16.35 -0.15 -26.03
CA ALA A 68 -16.86 -1.28 -25.28
C ALA A 68 -16.46 -2.59 -25.99
N MET A 69 -15.90 -3.54 -25.25
CA MET A 69 -15.93 -4.95 -25.65
C MET A 69 -17.34 -5.49 -25.39
N GLU A 70 -17.86 -6.31 -26.29
CA GLU A 70 -19.16 -6.95 -26.11
C GLU A 70 -19.12 -7.91 -24.91
N GLN A 71 -20.16 -7.86 -24.08
CA GLN A 71 -20.29 -8.66 -22.87
C GLN A 71 -21.50 -9.57 -23.03
N GLU A 72 -21.28 -10.89 -22.99
CA GLU A 72 -22.38 -11.86 -23.06
C GLU A 72 -23.33 -11.70 -21.88
N VAL A 73 -24.64 -11.69 -22.16
CA VAL A 73 -25.67 -11.50 -21.15
C VAL A 73 -25.94 -12.83 -20.43
N SER A 74 -25.42 -12.93 -19.21
CA SER A 74 -25.84 -13.96 -18.24
C SER A 74 -26.96 -13.40 -17.37
N ASP A 75 -28.19 -13.89 -17.56
CA ASP A 75 -29.30 -13.60 -16.65
C ASP A 75 -29.04 -14.23 -15.28
N GLY A 76 -28.63 -13.41 -14.32
CA GLY A 76 -28.19 -13.88 -13.00
C GLY A 76 -27.91 -12.74 -12.02
N VAL A 77 -28.95 -12.10 -11.51
CA VAL A 77 -28.81 -11.12 -10.41
C VAL A 77 -28.45 -11.87 -9.12
N LEU A 78 -27.18 -11.79 -8.72
CA LEU A 78 -26.73 -12.29 -7.43
C LEU A 78 -27.20 -11.35 -6.30
N GLU A 79 -28.07 -11.85 -5.42
CA GLU A 79 -28.54 -11.10 -4.26
C GLU A 79 -27.43 -10.89 -3.20
N PRO A 80 -27.45 -9.78 -2.44
CA PRO A 80 -26.52 -9.58 -1.34
C PRO A 80 -26.75 -10.59 -0.21
N LYS A 81 -25.67 -11.20 0.29
CA LYS A 81 -25.73 -12.08 1.47
C LYS A 81 -26.05 -11.24 2.72
N GLY A 82 -27.28 -11.36 3.22
CA GLY A 82 -27.74 -10.64 4.40
C GLY A 82 -26.99 -11.04 5.68
N VAL A 83 -26.32 -10.08 6.32
CA VAL A 83 -25.79 -10.22 7.68
C VAL A 83 -26.89 -9.89 8.67
N ILE A 84 -27.48 -10.91 9.29
CA ILE A 84 -28.54 -10.74 10.28
C ILE A 84 -27.91 -10.49 11.66
N TYR A 85 -28.10 -9.28 12.20
CA TYR A 85 -27.98 -9.05 13.63
C TYR A 85 -29.19 -9.70 14.33
N LYS A 86 -28.92 -10.47 15.40
CA LYS A 86 -29.95 -10.93 16.36
C LYS A 86 -29.55 -10.50 17.75
N ASP A 87 -30.31 -9.56 18.33
CA ASP A 87 -30.36 -9.42 19.78
C ASP A 87 -31.05 -10.63 20.40
N GLY A 88 -30.70 -10.94 21.65
CA GLY A 88 -31.10 -12.18 22.31
C GLY A 88 -32.09 -11.98 23.46
N THR A 89 -32.90 -13.01 23.69
CA THR A 89 -33.47 -13.37 25.00
C THR A 89 -33.69 -14.90 25.02
N SER A 90 -33.80 -15.49 26.21
CA SER A 90 -33.67 -16.94 26.43
C SER A 90 -34.99 -17.65 26.72
N THR A 91 -35.03 -18.98 26.51
CA THR A 91 -35.52 -19.99 27.48
C THR A 91 -35.48 -21.42 26.89
N GLY A 92 -35.38 -22.45 27.75
CA GLY A 92 -35.81 -23.82 27.44
C GLY A 92 -34.76 -24.83 26.93
N PHE A 93 -34.26 -25.68 27.84
CA PHE A 93 -33.77 -27.03 27.52
C PHE A 93 -34.88 -28.07 27.77
N PRO A 94 -34.77 -29.29 27.20
CA PRO A 94 -34.46 -30.44 28.07
C PRO A 94 -33.30 -31.36 27.62
N THR A 95 -32.84 -32.17 28.57
CA THR A 95 -31.92 -33.33 28.52
C THR A 95 -32.52 -34.57 27.81
N THR A 96 -31.84 -35.71 27.61
CA THR A 96 -30.49 -36.22 27.99
C THR A 96 -29.88 -36.98 26.76
N GLN A 97 -28.85 -37.84 26.71
CA GLN A 97 -27.91 -38.54 27.63
C GLN A 97 -26.55 -38.72 26.84
N SER A 98 -25.49 -39.48 27.17
CA SER A 98 -25.21 -40.52 28.19
C SER A 98 -23.69 -40.70 28.44
N ASP A 99 -23.34 -41.08 29.68
CA ASP A 99 -22.47 -42.20 30.11
C ASP A 99 -21.02 -42.38 29.55
N ASN A 100 -19.99 -42.77 30.32
CA ASN A 100 -19.93 -43.15 31.75
C ASN A 100 -18.49 -43.08 32.36
N ILE A 101 -18.36 -43.46 33.66
CA ILE A 101 -17.11 -43.68 34.46
C ILE A 101 -16.44 -42.36 34.96
N THR A 102 -16.07 -42.13 36.23
CA THR A 102 -16.27 -42.80 37.56
C THR A 102 -16.18 -41.75 38.68
N ALA A 103 -16.96 -41.83 39.77
CA ALA A 103 -16.62 -42.37 41.11
C ALA A 103 -15.24 -41.92 41.67
N SER A 104 -15.08 -41.04 42.68
CA SER A 104 -15.76 -40.78 43.99
C SER A 104 -15.41 -41.81 45.09
N ASN A 105 -15.38 -41.51 46.41
CA ASN A 105 -15.96 -40.42 47.23
C ASN A 105 -14.83 -39.58 47.93
N ALA A 106 -14.92 -38.88 49.09
CA ALA A 106 -15.93 -38.66 50.15
C ALA A 106 -15.72 -37.26 50.84
N ALA A 107 -16.70 -36.67 51.53
CA ALA A 107 -16.95 -36.66 53.00
C ALA A 107 -15.77 -36.20 53.90
N ASN A 108 -15.90 -35.26 54.85
CA ASN A 108 -17.07 -34.48 55.35
C ASN A 108 -16.56 -33.16 56.05
N GLU A 109 -17.30 -32.26 56.74
CA GLU A 109 -18.66 -32.27 57.31
C GLU A 109 -19.40 -30.89 57.29
N ALA A 110 -19.42 -30.13 58.41
CA ALA A 110 -20.27 -28.96 58.71
C ALA A 110 -19.55 -27.97 59.69
N SER A 111 -20.05 -26.81 60.17
CA SER A 111 -21.41 -26.17 60.22
C SER A 111 -21.25 -24.62 60.21
N SER A 112 -22.13 -23.79 59.62
CA SER A 112 -23.44 -23.27 60.12
C SER A 112 -23.33 -22.22 61.28
N VAL A 113 -24.19 -21.18 61.44
CA VAL A 113 -25.29 -20.61 60.60
C VAL A 113 -25.69 -19.16 61.06
N ASN A 114 -26.20 -18.33 60.13
CA ASN A 114 -27.03 -17.09 60.25
C ASN A 114 -26.66 -15.91 61.22
N GLY A 115 -27.15 -14.67 61.03
CA GLY A 115 -27.82 -14.05 59.87
C GLY A 115 -28.79 -12.88 60.18
N GLY A 116 -28.89 -11.89 59.27
CA GLY A 116 -29.93 -10.82 59.20
C GLY A 116 -29.74 -9.56 60.07
N SER A 117 -30.43 -8.41 59.84
CA SER A 117 -31.14 -7.91 58.63
C SER A 117 -31.66 -6.46 58.79
N GLY A 118 -31.44 -5.58 57.78
CA GLY A 118 -32.15 -4.27 57.60
C GLY A 118 -31.80 -3.12 58.55
N LYS A 119 -32.30 -1.88 58.39
CA LYS A 119 -33.02 -1.24 57.25
C LYS A 119 -33.09 0.31 57.40
N ASP A 120 -33.12 1.03 56.27
CA ASP A 120 -33.72 2.37 55.98
C ASP A 120 -33.54 3.65 56.88
N GLN A 121 -32.91 4.67 56.28
CA GLN A 121 -33.39 6.06 56.02
C GLN A 121 -33.56 7.19 57.11
N GLN A 122 -32.87 8.31 56.81
CA GLN A 122 -33.36 9.72 56.68
C GLN A 122 -33.35 10.81 57.82
N ASN A 123 -32.83 11.99 57.40
CA ASN A 123 -33.27 13.40 57.63
C ASN A 123 -32.72 14.33 58.77
N HIS A 124 -32.11 15.44 58.29
CA HIS A 124 -32.19 16.88 58.69
C HIS A 124 -32.22 17.40 60.15
N VAL A 125 -31.49 18.51 60.43
CA VAL A 125 -31.99 19.89 60.72
C VAL A 125 -30.82 20.89 60.95
N GLN A 126 -31.07 22.22 61.04
CA GLN A 126 -30.11 23.35 60.95
C GLN A 126 -29.61 23.98 62.29
N SER A 127 -28.49 24.74 62.23
CA SER A 127 -28.28 26.09 62.82
C SER A 127 -26.90 26.64 62.36
N SER A 128 -26.60 27.93 62.10
CA SER A 128 -27.05 29.28 62.52
C SER A 128 -26.39 29.82 63.81
N ALA A 129 -25.92 31.08 63.93
CA ALA A 129 -25.65 32.19 62.98
C ALA A 129 -24.89 33.37 63.66
N GLY A 130 -24.52 34.41 62.89
CA GLY A 130 -24.16 35.77 63.37
C GLY A 130 -22.64 36.09 63.44
N GLY A 131 -22.15 37.28 63.03
CA GLY A 131 -22.76 38.52 62.47
C GLY A 131 -21.65 39.59 62.29
N GLU A 132 -21.79 40.79 61.68
CA GLU A 132 -22.84 41.50 60.90
C GLU A 132 -22.09 42.38 59.82
N ASP A 133 -22.43 43.57 59.27
CA ASP A 133 -23.53 44.55 59.41
C ASP A 133 -23.72 45.45 58.15
N ARG A 134 -22.88 46.49 57.91
CA ARG A 134 -23.15 47.63 56.99
C ARG A 134 -22.01 47.93 56.00
N LYS A 135 -22.20 48.12 54.67
CA LYS A 135 -23.21 48.81 53.81
C LYS A 135 -22.91 50.30 53.59
N GLN A 136 -23.16 50.93 52.43
CA GLN A 136 -23.90 50.55 51.19
C GLN A 136 -22.93 50.26 50.01
N GLY A 137 -23.26 50.08 48.71
CA GLY A 137 -24.48 50.19 47.86
C GLY A 137 -24.41 51.38 46.86
N PRO A 138 -25.13 51.40 45.71
CA PRO A 138 -26.25 50.53 45.29
C PRO A 138 -25.89 49.48 44.21
N SER A 139 -26.90 48.81 43.66
CA SER A 139 -26.79 47.59 42.83
C SER A 139 -27.14 47.81 41.35
N ASN A 140 -26.52 47.03 40.45
CA ASN A 140 -27.25 46.42 39.35
C ASN A 140 -26.69 45.03 39.02
N LYS A 141 -27.54 44.12 38.52
CA LYS A 141 -27.24 42.67 38.47
C LYS A 141 -26.47 42.25 37.21
N THR A 142 -25.31 41.65 37.38
CA THR A 142 -24.66 40.84 36.32
C THR A 142 -25.36 39.48 36.23
N VAL A 143 -25.85 39.12 35.04
CA VAL A 143 -26.34 37.77 34.74
C VAL A 143 -25.23 36.98 34.06
N SER A 144 -25.05 35.72 34.46
CA SER A 144 -24.03 34.82 33.91
C SER A 144 -24.21 34.64 32.39
N GLY A 145 -23.17 34.95 31.62
CA GLY A 145 -23.20 34.81 30.16
C GLY A 145 -23.04 33.37 29.71
N GLU A 146 -24.12 32.74 29.24
CA GLU A 146 -24.02 31.54 28.40
C GLU A 146 -23.32 31.90 27.08
N ILE A 147 -22.17 31.29 26.79
CA ILE A 147 -21.55 31.38 25.47
C ILE A 147 -22.36 30.52 24.50
N ARG A 148 -23.39 31.13 23.90
CA ARG A 148 -24.17 30.50 22.83
C ARG A 148 -23.28 30.31 21.61
N HIS A 149 -23.00 29.06 21.26
CA HIS A 149 -22.40 28.72 19.97
C HIS A 149 -23.37 29.07 18.84
N SER A 150 -23.22 30.26 18.26
CA SER A 150 -23.96 30.66 17.06
C SER A 150 -23.49 29.85 15.85
N SER A 151 -24.32 28.93 15.37
CA SER A 151 -24.10 28.29 14.07
C SER A 151 -24.08 29.37 12.97
N PRO A 152 -23.18 29.28 11.95
CA PRO A 152 -23.17 30.24 10.86
C PRO A 152 -24.48 30.18 10.07
N SER A 153 -25.14 31.32 9.88
CA SER A 153 -26.32 31.41 9.03
C SER A 153 -25.94 31.16 7.56
N ARG A 154 -26.43 30.05 6.98
CA ARG A 154 -26.46 29.88 5.52
C ARG A 154 -27.28 31.04 4.92
N SER A 155 -26.86 31.58 3.78
CA SER A 155 -27.71 32.49 3.01
C SER A 155 -28.90 31.73 2.41
N LEU A 156 -30.06 32.36 2.31
CA LEU A 156 -31.26 31.79 1.67
C LEU A 156 -31.00 31.38 0.21
N THR A 157 -30.04 32.04 -0.44
CA THR A 157 -29.57 31.71 -1.79
C THR A 157 -28.71 30.44 -1.80
N SER A 158 -27.90 30.20 -0.77
CA SER A 158 -27.19 28.91 -0.60
C SER A 158 -28.16 27.75 -0.39
N GLU A 159 -29.21 27.96 0.40
CA GLU A 159 -30.20 26.92 0.73
C GLU A 159 -30.95 26.43 -0.52
N LYS A 160 -31.42 27.35 -1.36
CA LYS A 160 -32.10 27.06 -2.63
C LYS A 160 -31.19 26.41 -3.69
N ILE A 161 -29.87 26.69 -3.64
CA ILE A 161 -28.90 25.98 -4.49
C ILE A 161 -28.84 24.49 -4.09
N TRP A 162 -28.83 24.19 -2.78
CA TRP A 162 -28.91 22.80 -2.30
C TRP A 162 -30.25 22.12 -2.64
N GLU A 163 -31.38 22.84 -2.60
CA GLU A 163 -32.68 22.33 -3.09
C GLU A 163 -32.63 21.99 -4.59
N MET A 164 -32.04 22.86 -5.42
CA MET A 164 -31.86 22.63 -6.86
C MET A 164 -30.95 21.42 -7.16
N GLU A 165 -29.90 21.20 -6.36
CA GLU A 165 -29.01 20.04 -6.46
C GLU A 165 -29.74 18.73 -6.10
N ASP A 166 -30.50 18.70 -4.99
CA ASP A 166 -31.30 17.53 -4.59
C ASP A 166 -32.41 17.20 -5.60
N GLN A 167 -33.09 18.23 -6.13
CA GLN A 167 -34.08 18.05 -7.19
C GLN A 167 -33.50 17.38 -8.45
N ILE A 168 -32.25 17.69 -8.83
CA ILE A 168 -31.55 17.01 -9.92
C ILE A 168 -31.21 15.56 -9.56
N ILE A 169 -30.77 15.28 -8.32
CA ILE A 169 -30.48 13.93 -7.84
C ILE A 169 -31.75 13.07 -7.90
N MET A 170 -32.87 13.56 -7.36
CA MET A 170 -34.19 12.92 -7.44
C MET A 170 -34.65 12.70 -8.90
N ALA A 171 -34.53 13.71 -9.76
CA ALA A 171 -34.96 13.61 -11.16
C ALA A 171 -34.13 12.58 -11.94
N ARG A 172 -32.81 12.52 -11.70
CA ARG A 172 -31.90 11.52 -12.29
C ARG A 172 -32.20 10.11 -11.76
N ALA A 173 -32.55 9.96 -10.48
CA ALA A 173 -33.00 8.67 -9.93
C ALA A 173 -34.29 8.20 -10.61
N TYR A 174 -35.32 9.05 -10.73
CA TYR A 174 -36.56 8.69 -11.43
C TYR A 174 -36.34 8.27 -12.90
N LEU A 175 -35.39 8.91 -13.60
CA LEU A 175 -35.04 8.48 -14.96
C LEU A 175 -34.44 7.07 -15.03
N GLN A 176 -33.75 6.58 -13.98
CA GLN A 176 -33.20 5.22 -13.93
C GLN A 176 -34.28 4.14 -13.71
N PHE A 177 -35.49 4.51 -13.29
CA PHE A 177 -36.65 3.61 -13.21
C PHE A 177 -37.53 3.67 -14.46
N SER A 178 -37.29 4.62 -15.37
CA SER A 178 -37.85 4.57 -16.72
C SER A 178 -37.08 3.58 -17.60
N SER A 179 -37.77 2.89 -18.51
CA SER A 179 -37.09 2.14 -19.58
C SER A 179 -36.21 3.09 -20.41
N PRO A 180 -34.98 2.70 -20.83
CA PRO A 180 -34.08 3.58 -21.57
C PRO A 180 -34.71 4.22 -22.81
N ASN A 181 -35.58 3.48 -23.49
CA ASN A 181 -36.30 3.91 -24.70
C ASN A 181 -37.71 4.50 -24.40
N SER A 182 -38.03 4.75 -23.12
CA SER A 182 -39.30 5.34 -22.70
C SER A 182 -39.45 6.76 -23.25
N ASN A 183 -40.35 6.90 -24.22
CA ASN A 183 -40.74 8.19 -24.79
C ASN A 183 -41.90 8.86 -24.03
N SER A 184 -42.15 8.47 -22.78
CA SER A 184 -43.25 9.04 -21.99
C SER A 184 -43.08 10.57 -21.81
N HIS A 185 -44.21 11.28 -21.72
CA HIS A 185 -44.22 12.72 -21.48
C HIS A 185 -43.38 13.07 -20.25
N LEU A 186 -43.53 12.30 -19.16
CA LEU A 186 -42.78 12.46 -17.92
C LEU A 186 -41.25 12.34 -18.10
N VAL A 187 -40.77 11.38 -18.89
CA VAL A 187 -39.32 11.21 -19.13
C VAL A 187 -38.76 12.37 -19.94
N ARG A 188 -39.52 12.89 -20.91
CA ARG A 188 -39.15 14.09 -21.68
C ARG A 188 -39.17 15.34 -20.80
N GLU A 189 -40.18 15.47 -19.95
CA GLU A 189 -40.34 16.58 -18.99
C GLU A 189 -39.18 16.60 -17.97
N LEU A 190 -38.86 15.45 -17.34
CA LEU A 190 -37.71 15.31 -16.42
C LEU A 190 -36.38 15.66 -17.11
N LYS A 191 -36.11 15.12 -18.31
CA LYS A 191 -34.89 15.42 -19.08
C LYS A 191 -34.77 16.90 -19.47
N LEU A 192 -35.90 17.61 -19.61
CA LEU A 192 -35.94 19.05 -19.87
C LEU A 192 -35.69 19.85 -18.58
N ARG A 193 -36.38 19.54 -17.48
CA ARG A 193 -36.21 20.24 -16.18
C ARG A 193 -34.80 20.08 -15.61
N ILE A 194 -34.18 18.92 -15.76
CA ILE A 194 -32.78 18.69 -15.38
C ILE A 194 -31.87 19.71 -16.08
N LYS A 195 -31.95 19.83 -17.42
CA LYS A 195 -31.15 20.79 -18.20
C LYS A 195 -31.43 22.25 -17.85
N GLU A 196 -32.67 22.58 -17.49
CA GLU A 196 -33.03 23.93 -17.05
C GLU A 196 -32.36 24.31 -15.73
N ILE A 197 -32.33 23.41 -14.74
CA ILE A 197 -31.68 23.67 -13.45
C ILE A 197 -30.15 23.55 -13.53
N GLU A 198 -29.61 22.60 -14.30
CA GLU A 198 -28.16 22.50 -14.59
C GLU A 198 -27.62 23.82 -15.18
N ARG A 199 -28.41 24.48 -16.04
CA ARG A 199 -28.09 25.80 -16.62
C ARG A 199 -28.17 26.95 -15.61
N VAL A 200 -28.89 26.79 -14.50
CA VAL A 200 -28.92 27.77 -13.38
C VAL A 200 -27.72 27.53 -12.45
N LEU A 201 -27.50 26.28 -12.03
CA LEU A 201 -26.36 25.91 -11.18
C LEU A 201 -25.02 26.25 -11.85
N GLY A 202 -24.88 26.02 -13.15
CA GLY A 202 -23.71 26.44 -13.96
C GLY A 202 -23.55 27.95 -14.16
N ARG A 203 -24.37 28.79 -13.50
CA ARG A 203 -24.30 30.26 -13.48
C ARG A 203 -24.28 30.84 -12.07
N ALA A 204 -24.78 30.11 -11.08
CA ALA A 204 -24.87 30.52 -9.69
C ALA A 204 -23.50 30.50 -9.00
N ASN A 205 -22.69 31.54 -9.21
CA ASN A 205 -21.62 31.86 -8.28
C ASN A 205 -22.21 32.25 -6.92
N ARG A 206 -21.46 32.00 -5.84
CA ARG A 206 -21.95 31.98 -4.44
C ARG A 206 -22.58 33.29 -3.94
N ASP A 207 -22.30 34.40 -4.61
CA ASP A 207 -22.69 35.75 -4.22
C ASP A 207 -23.75 36.36 -5.17
N SER A 208 -24.43 35.53 -5.97
CA SER A 208 -25.46 35.96 -6.94
C SER A 208 -26.86 35.47 -6.54
N ASP A 209 -27.77 36.39 -6.23
CA ASP A 209 -29.15 36.04 -5.87
C ASP A 209 -29.97 35.48 -7.04
N LEU A 210 -30.69 34.39 -6.77
CA LEU A 210 -31.51 33.69 -7.76
C LEU A 210 -32.69 34.54 -8.23
N SER A 211 -32.78 34.77 -9.55
CA SER A 211 -33.86 35.56 -10.13
C SER A 211 -35.22 34.86 -10.04
N THR A 212 -36.31 35.63 -10.14
CA THR A 212 -37.69 35.09 -10.11
C THR A 212 -37.92 34.00 -11.17
N SER A 213 -37.28 34.11 -12.34
CA SER A 213 -37.33 33.09 -13.41
C SER A 213 -36.63 31.78 -13.03
N GLU A 214 -35.66 31.81 -12.14
CA GLU A 214 -34.88 30.65 -11.71
C GLU A 214 -35.59 29.93 -10.56
N LEU A 215 -36.20 30.69 -9.65
CA LEU A 215 -37.16 30.17 -8.66
C LEU A 215 -38.38 29.52 -9.33
N GLN A 216 -38.84 30.04 -10.47
CA GLN A 216 -39.90 29.41 -11.27
C GLN A 216 -39.48 28.05 -11.86
N LYS A 217 -38.22 27.87 -12.29
CA LYS A 217 -37.71 26.58 -12.79
C LYS A 217 -37.64 25.53 -11.68
N MET A 218 -37.21 25.93 -10.49
CA MET A 218 -37.20 25.10 -9.28
C MET A 218 -38.60 24.57 -8.93
N LYS A 219 -39.61 25.45 -8.95
CA LYS A 219 -41.02 25.05 -8.76
C LYS A 219 -41.56 24.20 -9.91
N ALA A 220 -41.14 24.47 -11.14
CA ALA A 220 -41.56 23.66 -12.30
C ALA A 220 -40.99 22.23 -12.23
N MET A 221 -39.75 22.06 -11.75
CA MET A 221 -39.16 20.76 -11.43
C MET A 221 -39.87 20.06 -10.27
N GLU A 222 -40.18 20.77 -9.18
CA GLU A 222 -40.94 20.23 -8.05
C GLU A 222 -42.28 19.61 -8.49
N VAL A 223 -43.01 20.28 -9.39
CA VAL A 223 -44.24 19.75 -10.01
C VAL A 223 -43.95 18.50 -10.85
N THR A 224 -42.86 18.47 -11.63
CA THR A 224 -42.46 17.28 -12.41
C THR A 224 -42.03 16.11 -11.51
N LEU A 225 -41.36 16.37 -10.40
CA LEU A 225 -41.00 15.36 -9.38
C LEU A 225 -42.24 14.82 -8.67
N SER A 226 -43.24 15.66 -8.39
CA SER A 226 -44.54 15.24 -7.84
C SER A 226 -45.30 14.31 -8.80
N LYS A 227 -45.24 14.56 -10.11
CA LYS A 227 -45.72 13.60 -11.13
C LYS A 227 -44.92 12.30 -11.10
N ALA A 228 -43.59 12.36 -11.01
CA ALA A 228 -42.73 11.19 -10.99
C ALA A 228 -42.97 10.30 -9.77
N ARG A 229 -43.13 10.89 -8.58
CA ARG A 229 -43.47 10.19 -7.33
C ARG A 229 -44.80 9.43 -7.39
N LYS A 230 -45.75 9.89 -8.20
CA LYS A 230 -47.03 9.20 -8.47
C LYS A 230 -46.90 8.10 -9.53
N ALA A 231 -46.02 8.27 -10.51
CA ALA A 231 -45.74 7.27 -11.55
C ALA A 231 -44.86 6.11 -11.05
N TYR A 232 -44.01 6.36 -10.03
CA TYR A 232 -43.12 5.40 -9.40
C TYR A 232 -43.40 5.31 -7.88
N PRO A 233 -44.52 4.69 -7.47
CA PRO A 233 -44.90 4.61 -6.05
C PRO A 233 -44.09 3.58 -5.25
N ASP A 234 -43.54 2.55 -5.91
CA ASP A 234 -42.80 1.47 -5.25
C ASP A 234 -41.39 1.92 -4.82
N CYS A 235 -41.34 2.51 -3.63
CA CYS A 235 -40.09 2.89 -2.97
C CYS A 235 -39.21 1.68 -2.61
N SER A 236 -39.76 0.47 -2.53
CA SER A 236 -39.01 -0.75 -2.20
C SER A 236 -38.19 -1.22 -3.40
N ALA A 237 -38.82 -1.40 -4.57
CA ALA A 237 -38.11 -1.71 -5.82
C ALA A 237 -37.11 -0.62 -6.19
N MET A 238 -37.45 0.65 -6.00
CA MET A 238 -36.52 1.76 -6.22
C MET A 238 -35.29 1.68 -5.29
N ALA A 239 -35.50 1.48 -3.98
CA ALA A 239 -34.41 1.38 -3.02
C ALA A 239 -33.53 0.14 -3.25
N SER A 240 -34.12 -1.02 -3.57
CA SER A 240 -33.38 -2.25 -3.85
C SER A 240 -32.52 -2.15 -5.11
N LYS A 241 -33.05 -1.55 -6.20
CA LYS A 241 -32.26 -1.29 -7.41
C LYS A 241 -31.15 -0.26 -7.16
N LEU A 242 -31.39 0.80 -6.39
CA LEU A 242 -30.33 1.76 -6.01
C LEU A 242 -29.23 1.12 -5.15
N ARG A 243 -29.58 0.22 -4.22
CA ARG A 243 -28.59 -0.57 -3.45
C ARG A 243 -27.76 -1.48 -4.36
N ALA A 244 -28.38 -2.16 -5.32
CA ALA A 244 -27.67 -2.98 -6.30
C ALA A 244 -26.73 -2.16 -7.19
N GLN A 245 -27.16 -0.97 -7.63
CA GLN A 245 -26.33 -0.04 -8.40
C GLN A 245 -25.17 0.53 -7.57
N LEU A 246 -25.38 0.88 -6.29
CA LEU A 246 -24.33 1.31 -5.37
C LEU A 246 -23.30 0.19 -5.17
N TYR A 247 -23.75 -1.03 -4.88
CA TYR A 247 -22.87 -2.19 -4.75
C TYR A 247 -22.05 -2.45 -6.02
N ASN A 248 -22.67 -2.42 -7.20
CA ASN A 248 -21.97 -2.54 -8.47
C ASN A 248 -20.96 -1.39 -8.71
N ALA A 249 -21.30 -0.15 -8.33
CA ALA A 249 -20.37 0.99 -8.43
C ALA A 249 -19.18 0.87 -7.45
N GLU A 250 -19.41 0.35 -6.24
CA GLU A 250 -18.34 0.02 -5.29
C GLU A 250 -17.42 -1.08 -5.83
N GLU A 251 -17.97 -2.17 -6.39
CA GLU A 251 -17.17 -3.25 -6.99
C GLU A 251 -16.40 -2.78 -8.24
N GLN A 252 -17.00 -1.94 -9.09
CA GLN A 252 -16.30 -1.30 -10.21
C GLN A 252 -15.16 -0.38 -9.72
N LEU A 253 -15.39 0.41 -8.67
CA LEU A 253 -14.34 1.25 -8.06
C LEU A 253 -13.21 0.39 -7.46
N ARG A 254 -13.54 -0.69 -6.75
CA ARG A 254 -12.56 -1.67 -6.22
C ARG A 254 -11.75 -2.30 -7.35
N ALA A 255 -12.39 -2.71 -8.44
CA ALA A 255 -11.71 -3.27 -9.61
C ALA A 255 -10.73 -2.27 -10.26
N GLN A 256 -11.15 -1.02 -10.45
CA GLN A 256 -10.29 0.04 -10.99
C GLN A 256 -9.13 0.40 -10.04
N GLN A 257 -9.37 0.48 -8.73
CA GLN A 257 -8.32 0.68 -7.73
C GLN A 257 -7.29 -0.46 -7.73
N ASN A 258 -7.74 -1.71 -7.83
CA ASN A 258 -6.86 -2.88 -7.94
C ASN A 258 -6.03 -2.84 -9.24
N GLN A 259 -6.63 -2.49 -10.37
CA GLN A 259 -5.94 -2.34 -11.66
C GLN A 259 -4.90 -1.21 -11.62
N ALA A 260 -5.24 -0.05 -11.07
CA ALA A 260 -4.31 1.07 -10.90
C ALA A 260 -3.13 0.70 -9.98
N SER A 261 -3.41 0.06 -8.84
CA SER A 261 -2.40 -0.43 -7.89
C SER A 261 -1.44 -1.43 -8.55
N PHE A 262 -1.97 -2.39 -9.32
CA PHE A 262 -1.16 -3.34 -10.10
C PHE A 262 -0.24 -2.63 -11.10
N LEU A 263 -0.75 -1.66 -11.87
CA LEU A 263 0.05 -0.90 -12.83
C LEU A 263 1.16 -0.08 -12.17
N VAL A 264 0.91 0.54 -11.00
CA VAL A 264 1.93 1.26 -10.24
C VAL A 264 3.01 0.30 -9.70
N HIS A 265 2.63 -0.89 -9.21
CA HIS A 265 3.57 -1.92 -8.75
C HIS A 265 4.33 -2.64 -9.88
N LEU A 266 3.77 -2.66 -11.08
CA LEU A 266 4.47 -3.11 -12.29
C LEU A 266 5.50 -2.07 -12.73
N ASN A 267 5.10 -0.79 -12.81
CA ASN A 267 5.97 0.31 -13.23
C ASN A 267 7.13 0.59 -12.26
N SER A 268 6.98 0.32 -10.96
CA SER A 268 8.09 0.39 -10.00
C SER A 268 9.12 -0.74 -10.12
N ARG A 269 8.86 -1.72 -11.00
CA ARG A 269 9.72 -2.89 -11.27
C ARG A 269 10.17 -3.04 -12.71
N THR A 270 9.52 -2.37 -13.67
CA THR A 270 9.99 -2.32 -15.05
C THR A 270 11.36 -1.66 -15.11
N PHE A 271 12.37 -2.38 -15.60
CA PHE A 271 13.70 -1.81 -15.82
C PHE A 271 13.63 -0.68 -16.87
N PRO A 272 14.12 0.53 -16.56
CA PRO A 272 14.33 1.58 -17.55
C PRO A 272 15.24 1.07 -18.68
N LYS A 273 14.99 1.55 -19.91
CA LYS A 273 15.72 1.13 -21.12
C LYS A 273 17.24 1.27 -20.95
N GLY A 274 17.72 2.32 -20.27
CA GLY A 274 19.13 2.51 -19.96
C GLY A 274 19.68 1.44 -19.01
N LEU A 275 18.98 1.11 -17.92
CA LEU A 275 19.42 0.05 -16.99
C LEU A 275 19.42 -1.33 -17.65
N HIS A 276 18.46 -1.62 -18.54
CA HIS A 276 18.46 -2.85 -19.32
C HIS A 276 19.63 -2.91 -20.32
N CYS A 277 19.90 -1.81 -21.04
CA CYS A 277 21.07 -1.68 -21.90
C CYS A 277 22.38 -1.91 -21.13
N LEU A 278 22.50 -1.33 -19.92
CA LEU A 278 23.65 -1.49 -19.04
C LEU A 278 23.87 -2.96 -18.66
N SER A 279 22.84 -3.63 -18.11
CA SER A 279 22.95 -5.04 -17.75
C SER A 279 23.30 -5.92 -18.95
N MET A 280 22.75 -5.64 -20.14
CA MET A 280 23.08 -6.38 -21.35
C MET A 280 24.53 -6.18 -21.80
N ARG A 281 25.04 -4.94 -21.85
CA ARG A 281 26.45 -4.65 -22.19
C ARG A 281 27.41 -5.33 -21.22
N LEU A 282 27.21 -5.15 -19.92
CA LEU A 282 28.03 -5.76 -18.87
C LEU A 282 28.02 -7.30 -18.95
N THR A 283 26.89 -7.89 -19.34
CA THR A 283 26.78 -9.34 -19.60
C THR A 283 27.60 -9.78 -20.81
N THR A 284 27.62 -9.00 -21.89
CA THR A 284 28.47 -9.27 -23.06
C THR A 284 29.97 -9.22 -22.69
N GLU A 285 30.41 -8.19 -21.97
CA GLU A 285 31.81 -8.08 -21.53
C GLU A 285 32.21 -9.22 -20.58
N TYR A 286 31.34 -9.60 -19.64
CA TYR A 286 31.57 -10.74 -18.74
C TYR A 286 31.90 -12.03 -19.51
N PHE A 287 31.14 -12.31 -20.57
CA PHE A 287 31.37 -13.51 -21.40
C PHE A 287 32.55 -13.38 -22.36
N ALA A 288 33.01 -12.15 -22.66
CA ALA A 288 34.23 -11.90 -23.43
C ALA A 288 35.52 -12.08 -22.60
N LEU A 289 35.48 -11.80 -21.29
CA LEU A 289 36.62 -12.07 -20.39
C LEU A 289 36.89 -13.57 -20.23
N GLN A 290 38.17 -13.94 -20.10
CA GLN A 290 38.58 -15.28 -19.67
C GLN A 290 38.14 -15.54 -18.21
N PRO A 291 37.81 -16.79 -17.81
CA PRO A 291 37.32 -17.11 -16.45
C PRO A 291 38.20 -16.61 -15.32
N GLU A 292 39.52 -16.68 -15.50
CA GLU A 292 40.56 -16.28 -14.54
C GLU A 292 40.57 -14.77 -14.30
N MET A 293 40.13 -13.98 -15.28
CA MET A 293 40.02 -12.52 -15.20
C MET A 293 38.72 -12.06 -14.51
N ARG A 294 37.93 -12.98 -13.94
CA ARG A 294 36.64 -12.70 -13.29
C ARG A 294 36.70 -12.75 -11.76
N GLU A 295 37.88 -12.87 -11.17
CA GLU A 295 38.05 -12.82 -9.71
C GLU A 295 37.83 -11.42 -9.14
N LEU A 296 37.04 -11.33 -8.07
CA LEU A 296 36.72 -10.08 -7.38
C LEU A 296 37.79 -9.73 -6.32
N ALA A 297 38.00 -8.43 -6.11
CA ALA A 297 39.01 -7.92 -5.20
C ALA A 297 38.83 -8.40 -3.75
N ASN A 298 39.96 -8.64 -3.08
CA ASN A 298 40.06 -8.99 -1.66
C ASN A 298 39.28 -10.25 -1.23
N SER A 299 39.06 -11.19 -2.16
CA SER A 299 38.35 -12.46 -1.96
C SER A 299 38.79 -13.26 -0.72
N GLN A 300 40.07 -13.19 -0.32
CA GLN A 300 40.60 -13.84 0.87
C GLN A 300 39.97 -13.36 2.20
N ASN A 301 39.42 -12.14 2.25
CA ASN A 301 38.75 -11.61 3.45
C ASN A 301 37.32 -12.15 3.63
N VAL A 302 36.71 -12.73 2.59
CA VAL A 302 35.29 -13.15 2.59
C VAL A 302 34.95 -14.16 3.69
N ASN A 303 35.93 -14.97 4.12
CA ASN A 303 35.77 -16.01 5.14
C ASN A 303 36.16 -15.56 6.57
N LYS A 304 36.63 -14.32 6.77
CA LYS A 304 37.14 -13.82 8.06
C LYS A 304 36.00 -13.31 8.95
N SER A 305 35.46 -14.21 9.77
CA SER A 305 34.23 -13.98 10.59
C SER A 305 34.31 -12.87 11.67
N ASP A 306 35.48 -12.26 11.84
CA ASP A 306 35.78 -11.10 12.68
C ASP A 306 35.54 -9.74 11.97
N LEU A 307 35.25 -9.76 10.67
CA LEU A 307 35.02 -8.55 9.86
C LEU A 307 33.55 -8.08 9.83
N TYR A 308 33.32 -6.90 9.24
CA TYR A 308 32.00 -6.32 9.09
C TYR A 308 31.32 -6.86 7.82
N HIS A 309 30.53 -7.92 7.99
CA HIS A 309 29.80 -8.60 6.92
C HIS A 309 28.43 -7.95 6.61
N TYR A 310 28.26 -7.51 5.37
CA TYR A 310 27.03 -6.90 4.84
C TYR A 310 26.40 -7.81 3.79
N ALA A 311 25.14 -8.18 3.95
CA ALA A 311 24.36 -8.89 2.92
C ALA A 311 23.54 -7.89 2.10
N ILE A 312 23.62 -7.97 0.77
CA ILE A 312 22.82 -7.17 -0.18
C ILE A 312 22.20 -8.11 -1.20
N PHE A 313 20.88 -8.22 -1.25
CA PHE A 313 20.19 -9.09 -2.21
C PHE A 313 19.55 -8.23 -3.30
N SER A 314 20.07 -8.29 -4.52
CA SER A 314 19.71 -7.37 -5.62
C SER A 314 19.67 -8.05 -6.99
N ASP A 315 18.64 -7.73 -7.75
CA ASP A 315 18.53 -7.94 -9.20
C ASP A 315 18.98 -6.70 -10.02
N ASN A 316 19.28 -5.58 -9.36
CA ASN A 316 19.61 -4.30 -9.98
C ASN A 316 21.07 -3.88 -9.66
N VAL A 317 21.88 -3.76 -10.71
CA VAL A 317 23.30 -3.39 -10.66
C VAL A 317 23.51 -2.00 -10.09
N VAL A 318 22.79 -0.98 -10.60
CA VAL A 318 22.93 0.43 -10.16
C VAL A 318 22.45 0.60 -8.71
N ALA A 319 21.43 -0.15 -8.31
CA ALA A 319 20.96 -0.17 -6.93
C ALA A 319 22.03 -0.72 -5.97
N CYS A 320 22.56 -1.91 -6.29
CA CYS A 320 23.64 -2.51 -5.51
C CYS A 320 24.90 -1.63 -5.46
N ALA A 321 25.27 -1.01 -6.58
CA ALA A 321 26.40 -0.09 -6.68
C ALA A 321 26.27 1.10 -5.72
N VAL A 322 25.11 1.74 -5.63
CA VAL A 322 24.90 2.87 -4.70
C VAL A 322 24.97 2.43 -3.24
N THR A 323 24.35 1.30 -2.89
CA THR A 323 24.43 0.77 -1.51
C THR A 323 25.89 0.43 -1.13
N VAL A 324 26.65 -0.23 -2.01
CA VAL A 324 28.08 -0.53 -1.79
C VAL A 324 28.91 0.75 -1.70
N ASN A 325 28.84 1.62 -2.70
CA ASN A 325 29.63 2.86 -2.77
C ASN A 325 29.37 3.77 -1.57
N SER A 326 28.10 3.94 -1.17
CA SER A 326 27.73 4.78 -0.02
C SER A 326 28.17 4.17 1.32
N THR A 327 28.17 2.84 1.44
CA THR A 327 28.68 2.14 2.64
C THR A 327 30.20 2.30 2.77
N VAL A 328 30.97 2.07 1.69
CA VAL A 328 32.44 2.21 1.72
C VAL A 328 32.87 3.66 1.95
N SER A 329 32.30 4.61 1.20
CA SER A 329 32.72 6.03 1.25
C SER A 329 32.34 6.77 2.53
N THR A 330 31.55 6.16 3.42
CA THR A 330 31.15 6.73 4.71
C THR A 330 31.66 5.95 5.92
N SER A 331 32.39 4.85 5.71
CA SER A 331 32.98 4.05 6.79
C SER A 331 34.33 4.59 7.28
N MET A 332 34.64 4.32 8.54
CA MET A 332 35.92 4.66 9.17
C MET A 332 36.99 3.55 9.01
N GLU A 333 36.58 2.31 8.70
CA GLU A 333 37.45 1.13 8.58
C GLU A 333 37.06 0.29 7.34
N PRO A 334 37.11 0.87 6.11
CA PRO A 334 36.60 0.23 4.89
C PRO A 334 37.33 -1.08 4.53
N GLU A 335 38.56 -1.28 4.98
CA GLU A 335 39.33 -2.51 4.81
C GLU A 335 38.78 -3.70 5.63
N LYS A 336 37.92 -3.43 6.63
CA LYS A 336 37.20 -4.46 7.40
C LYS A 336 35.82 -4.78 6.83
N ILE A 337 35.42 -4.19 5.71
CA ILE A 337 34.11 -4.42 5.10
C ILE A 337 34.15 -5.65 4.19
N VAL A 338 33.17 -6.53 4.35
CA VAL A 338 32.91 -7.67 3.46
C VAL A 338 31.47 -7.60 2.96
N PHE A 339 31.28 -7.36 1.66
CA PHE A 339 29.98 -7.46 1.02
C PHE A 339 29.73 -8.88 0.49
N HIS A 340 28.56 -9.42 0.81
CA HIS A 340 28.01 -10.63 0.20
C HIS A 340 26.78 -10.25 -0.60
N VAL A 341 26.98 -10.03 -1.89
CA VAL A 341 25.90 -9.74 -2.84
C VAL A 341 25.30 -11.06 -3.33
N VAL A 342 23.98 -11.19 -3.27
CA VAL A 342 23.27 -12.28 -3.97
C VAL A 342 22.35 -11.71 -5.03
N THR A 343 22.42 -12.30 -6.22
CA THR A 343 21.62 -11.93 -7.39
C THR A 343 21.06 -13.19 -8.05
N ASP A 344 20.11 -13.03 -8.97
CA ASP A 344 19.66 -14.13 -9.83
C ASP A 344 20.68 -14.44 -10.95
N SER A 345 20.51 -15.60 -11.60
CA SER A 345 21.41 -16.10 -12.63
C SER A 345 21.41 -15.30 -13.95
N PHE A 346 20.43 -14.42 -14.20
CA PHE A 346 20.43 -13.53 -15.37
C PHE A 346 21.23 -12.24 -15.09
N ASN A 347 21.12 -11.70 -13.88
CA ASN A 347 21.82 -10.47 -13.47
C ASN A 347 23.26 -10.71 -12.98
N PHE A 348 23.62 -11.95 -12.62
CA PHE A 348 24.97 -12.30 -12.14
C PHE A 348 26.13 -11.86 -13.06
N PRO A 349 26.13 -12.12 -14.39
CA PRO A 349 27.19 -11.65 -15.28
C PRO A 349 27.40 -10.13 -15.21
N ALA A 350 26.29 -9.38 -15.26
CA ALA A 350 26.31 -7.92 -15.19
C ALA A 350 26.79 -7.40 -13.84
N MET A 351 26.35 -8.02 -12.74
CA MET A 351 26.75 -7.66 -11.38
C MET A 351 28.25 -7.87 -11.17
N VAL A 352 28.80 -9.01 -11.61
CA VAL A 352 30.24 -9.30 -11.52
C VAL A 352 31.03 -8.32 -12.37
N MET A 353 30.66 -8.13 -13.65
CA MET A 353 31.38 -7.22 -14.53
C MET A 353 31.38 -5.77 -14.03
N TRP A 354 30.27 -5.30 -13.45
CA TRP A 354 30.20 -3.96 -12.87
C TRP A 354 31.26 -3.74 -11.79
N PHE A 355 31.43 -4.68 -10.87
CA PHE A 355 32.40 -4.53 -9.77
C PHE A 355 33.83 -4.94 -10.13
N LEU A 356 34.05 -5.64 -11.25
CA LEU A 356 35.39 -5.75 -11.87
C LEU A 356 35.83 -4.40 -12.47
N LEU A 357 34.91 -3.68 -13.12
CA LEU A 357 35.17 -2.37 -13.73
C LEU A 357 35.19 -1.22 -12.70
N ASN A 358 34.41 -1.35 -11.62
CA ASN A 358 34.23 -0.35 -10.57
C ASN A 358 34.46 -1.01 -9.19
N PRO A 359 35.69 -1.41 -8.84
CA PRO A 359 35.98 -2.11 -7.59
C PRO A 359 35.73 -1.22 -6.35
N PRO A 360 35.17 -1.75 -5.25
CA PRO A 360 34.76 -0.98 -4.06
C PRO A 360 35.95 -0.60 -3.15
N GLY A 361 37.05 -0.12 -3.73
CA GLY A 361 38.27 0.26 -3.01
C GLY A 361 38.92 -0.92 -2.29
N VAL A 362 39.18 -0.75 -0.99
CA VAL A 362 39.83 -1.76 -0.12
C VAL A 362 38.85 -2.76 0.52
N ALA A 363 37.55 -2.58 0.33
CA ALA A 363 36.56 -3.54 0.83
C ALA A 363 36.65 -4.88 0.07
N ALA A 364 36.19 -5.96 0.71
CA ALA A 364 36.02 -7.25 0.07
C ALA A 364 34.60 -7.42 -0.49
N LEU A 365 34.50 -8.08 -1.64
CA LEU A 365 33.23 -8.32 -2.30
C LEU A 365 33.14 -9.76 -2.82
N GLN A 366 32.06 -10.43 -2.43
CA GLN A 366 31.64 -11.70 -2.98
C GLN A 366 30.29 -11.52 -3.67
N ILE A 367 30.14 -12.05 -4.88
CA ILE A 367 28.86 -12.11 -5.59
C ILE A 367 28.51 -13.60 -5.77
N GLN A 368 27.29 -13.98 -5.41
CA GLN A 368 26.79 -15.36 -5.51
C GLN A 368 25.46 -15.39 -6.30
N ARG A 369 25.15 -16.52 -6.96
CA ARG A 369 23.83 -16.73 -7.58
C ARG A 369 22.89 -17.39 -6.59
N LEU A 370 21.62 -16.96 -6.61
CA LEU A 370 20.55 -17.61 -5.86
C LEU A 370 20.45 -19.12 -6.14
N ASP A 371 20.64 -19.51 -7.41
CA ASP A 371 20.44 -20.90 -7.84
C ASP A 371 21.63 -21.83 -7.47
N ASP A 372 22.74 -21.29 -6.95
CA ASP A 372 23.88 -22.10 -6.44
C ASP A 372 23.60 -22.66 -5.02
N PHE A 373 22.60 -22.14 -4.30
CA PHE A 373 22.28 -22.56 -2.93
C PHE A 373 21.51 -23.89 -2.90
N GLY A 374 22.22 -25.02 -2.99
CA GLY A 374 21.65 -26.37 -2.96
C GLY A 374 20.86 -26.76 -1.70
N PHE A 375 20.81 -25.93 -0.66
CA PHE A 375 19.91 -26.11 0.50
C PHE A 375 18.50 -25.53 0.28
N LEU A 376 18.29 -24.71 -0.76
CA LEU A 376 16.98 -24.14 -1.06
C LEU A 376 16.04 -25.23 -1.61
N PRO A 377 14.71 -25.12 -1.37
CA PRO A 377 13.73 -26.02 -1.95
C PRO A 377 13.85 -26.14 -3.47
N ALA A 378 13.69 -27.34 -4.03
CA ALA A 378 13.71 -27.55 -5.47
C ALA A 378 12.71 -26.62 -6.18
N GLY A 379 13.21 -25.86 -7.18
CA GLY A 379 12.41 -24.86 -7.88
C GLY A 379 12.08 -23.61 -7.07
N PHE A 380 12.83 -23.26 -6.01
CA PHE A 380 12.62 -22.07 -5.16
C PHE A 380 12.32 -20.81 -5.98
N SER A 381 13.15 -20.52 -6.98
CA SER A 381 13.03 -19.38 -7.91
C SER A 381 11.73 -19.40 -8.75
N SER A 382 11.08 -20.55 -8.89
CA SER A 382 9.77 -20.72 -9.55
C SER A 382 8.60 -20.73 -8.57
N MET A 383 8.80 -21.03 -7.28
CA MET A 383 7.75 -21.02 -6.24
C MET A 383 7.12 -19.63 -5.97
N PHE A 384 7.57 -18.60 -6.70
CA PHE A 384 7.12 -17.21 -6.63
C PHE A 384 6.71 -16.66 -8.03
N LYS A 385 6.78 -17.47 -9.10
CA LYS A 385 6.44 -17.07 -10.48
C LYS A 385 5.01 -17.44 -10.91
N GLU A 386 4.23 -18.06 -10.03
CA GLU A 386 2.90 -18.58 -10.36
C GLU A 386 1.81 -17.50 -10.27
N SER A 387 0.98 -17.41 -11.32
CA SER A 387 -0.27 -16.64 -11.45
C SER A 387 -0.17 -15.09 -11.59
N PRO A 388 -0.77 -14.49 -12.65
CA PRO A 388 -0.91 -13.04 -12.79
C PRO A 388 -2.06 -12.45 -11.95
N LYS A 389 -2.73 -13.24 -11.10
CA LYS A 389 -3.66 -12.74 -10.07
C LYS A 389 -2.96 -12.47 -8.74
N ASP A 390 -1.71 -12.92 -8.59
CA ASP A 390 -0.94 -12.74 -7.37
C ASP A 390 -0.20 -11.40 -7.40
N ASP A 391 -0.26 -10.70 -6.26
CA ASP A 391 0.30 -9.35 -6.12
C ASP A 391 1.81 -9.35 -6.41
N PRO A 392 2.32 -8.47 -7.32
CA PRO A 392 3.72 -8.43 -7.69
C PRO A 392 4.69 -8.44 -6.50
N ARG A 393 4.32 -7.85 -5.36
CA ARG A 393 5.14 -7.77 -4.16
C ARG A 393 5.59 -9.16 -3.63
N PHE A 394 4.89 -10.25 -3.95
CA PHE A 394 5.26 -11.62 -3.58
C PHE A 394 6.28 -12.31 -4.52
N ILE A 395 6.56 -11.74 -5.71
CA ILE A 395 7.20 -12.49 -6.82
C ILE A 395 8.74 -12.63 -6.70
N SER A 396 9.44 -11.75 -5.97
CA SER A 396 10.92 -11.77 -5.94
C SER A 396 11.47 -12.85 -5.00
N PRO A 397 12.23 -13.85 -5.49
CA PRO A 397 12.81 -14.89 -4.63
C PRO A 397 13.93 -14.36 -3.72
N LEU A 398 14.66 -13.33 -4.16
CA LEU A 398 15.68 -12.64 -3.36
C LEU A 398 15.06 -12.02 -2.09
N ASN A 399 13.85 -11.47 -2.20
CA ASN A 399 13.08 -10.96 -1.05
C ASN A 399 12.60 -12.05 -0.07
N HIS A 400 12.73 -13.32 -0.44
CA HIS A 400 12.49 -14.48 0.42
C HIS A 400 13.79 -15.17 0.89
N LEU A 401 14.92 -14.97 0.20
CA LEU A 401 16.23 -15.44 0.64
C LEU A 401 16.64 -14.83 2.00
N ARG A 402 16.16 -13.61 2.33
CA ARG A 402 16.43 -12.96 3.62
C ARG A 402 16.05 -13.80 4.85
N PHE A 403 15.15 -14.78 4.73
CA PHE A 403 14.78 -15.68 5.82
C PHE A 403 15.69 -16.93 5.95
N TYR A 404 16.70 -17.04 5.08
CA TYR A 404 17.73 -18.08 5.06
C TYR A 404 19.13 -17.55 5.39
N LEU A 405 19.28 -16.31 5.89
CA LEU A 405 20.58 -15.73 6.24
C LEU A 405 21.50 -16.65 7.07
N PRO A 406 21.02 -17.44 8.06
CA PRO A 406 21.90 -18.34 8.81
C PRO A 406 22.30 -19.63 8.07
N GLN A 407 21.67 -19.94 6.94
CA GLN A 407 22.03 -21.04 6.03
C GLN A 407 22.92 -20.55 4.87
N VAL A 408 22.70 -19.32 4.38
CA VAL A 408 23.62 -18.63 3.45
C VAL A 408 24.96 -18.36 4.14
N PHE A 409 24.93 -17.98 5.42
CA PHE A 409 26.12 -17.59 6.21
C PHE A 409 26.26 -18.46 7.47
N PRO A 410 26.62 -19.75 7.35
CA PRO A 410 26.67 -20.69 8.47
C PRO A 410 27.78 -20.36 9.49
N SER A 411 28.90 -19.78 9.04
CA SER A 411 30.07 -19.43 9.86
C SER A 411 29.93 -18.11 10.63
N LEU A 412 29.10 -17.17 10.14
CA LEU A 412 29.02 -15.81 10.68
C LEU A 412 28.12 -15.74 11.91
N LYS A 413 28.54 -15.00 12.95
CA LYS A 413 27.74 -14.78 14.18
C LYS A 413 26.71 -13.68 14.03
N LYS A 414 27.12 -12.52 13.49
CA LYS A 414 26.26 -11.39 13.13
C LYS A 414 26.43 -11.03 11.66
N ILE A 415 25.40 -10.44 11.06
CA ILE A 415 25.45 -9.85 9.71
C ILE A 415 24.51 -8.64 9.63
N LEU A 416 24.87 -7.62 8.86
CA LEU A 416 23.96 -6.52 8.53
C LEU A 416 23.29 -6.78 7.18
N LEU A 417 21.96 -6.86 7.14
CA LEU A 417 21.21 -6.88 5.88
C LEU A 417 20.93 -5.43 5.45
N LEU A 418 21.28 -5.11 4.20
CA LEU A 418 20.91 -3.88 3.51
C LEU A 418 20.06 -4.22 2.27
N ASP A 419 18.89 -3.60 2.13
CA ASP A 419 18.12 -3.65 0.88
C ASP A 419 18.76 -2.74 -0.17
N HIS A 420 18.68 -3.11 -1.44
CA HIS A 420 19.39 -2.42 -2.54
C HIS A 420 18.94 -0.97 -2.82
N ASP A 421 17.87 -0.52 -2.16
CA ASP A 421 17.29 0.83 -2.27
C ASP A 421 17.64 1.71 -1.05
N VAL A 422 18.70 1.37 -0.32
CA VAL A 422 19.28 2.23 0.73
C VAL A 422 20.54 2.97 0.29
N VAL A 423 20.72 4.15 0.89
CA VAL A 423 21.97 4.93 0.89
C VAL A 423 22.47 5.04 2.32
N VAL A 424 23.75 4.70 2.52
CA VAL A 424 24.44 4.91 3.79
C VAL A 424 25.06 6.31 3.84
N GLN A 425 25.06 6.94 5.01
CA GLN A 425 25.52 8.32 5.22
C GLN A 425 26.49 8.47 6.40
N ARG A 426 26.67 7.41 7.19
CA ARG A 426 27.51 7.35 8.39
C ARG A 426 28.02 5.92 8.55
N ASP A 427 29.19 5.77 9.15
CA ASP A 427 29.75 4.47 9.50
C ASP A 427 28.78 3.62 10.34
N LEU A 428 28.73 2.31 10.04
CA LEU A 428 27.80 1.34 10.63
C LEU A 428 28.47 0.31 11.56
N SER A 429 29.79 0.38 11.78
CA SER A 429 30.57 -0.59 12.57
C SER A 429 30.01 -0.81 13.98
N GLN A 430 29.50 0.26 14.61
CA GLN A 430 28.96 0.23 15.97
C GLN A 430 27.76 -0.71 16.14
N LEU A 431 27.07 -1.09 15.04
CA LEU A 431 25.97 -2.07 15.08
C LEU A 431 26.46 -3.48 15.48
N TRP A 432 27.72 -3.84 15.21
CA TRP A 432 28.30 -5.09 15.69
C TRP A 432 28.47 -5.11 17.21
N SER A 433 28.78 -3.97 17.82
CA SER A 433 28.95 -3.79 19.26
C SER A 433 27.63 -3.73 20.05
N VAL A 434 26.47 -3.67 19.38
CA VAL A 434 25.16 -3.65 20.05
C VAL A 434 24.91 -4.95 20.81
N ASP A 435 24.61 -4.85 22.10
CA ASP A 435 24.04 -5.94 22.90
C ASP A 435 22.64 -6.27 22.37
N MET A 436 22.49 -7.48 21.81
CA MET A 436 21.24 -7.94 21.21
C MET A 436 20.22 -8.42 22.25
N LYS A 437 20.57 -8.57 23.54
CA LYS A 437 19.63 -8.95 24.63
C LYS A 437 18.83 -10.23 24.35
N GLY A 438 19.46 -11.22 23.69
CA GLY A 438 18.81 -12.46 23.26
C GLY A 438 17.78 -12.30 22.13
N LYS A 439 17.76 -11.15 21.45
CA LYS A 439 16.98 -10.91 20.23
C LYS A 439 17.78 -11.33 19.00
N VAL A 440 17.05 -11.68 17.94
CA VAL A 440 17.64 -12.13 16.67
C VAL A 440 17.77 -10.99 15.67
N ASN A 441 16.83 -10.04 15.68
CA ASN A 441 16.78 -8.90 14.78
C ASN A 441 17.04 -7.60 15.56
N GLY A 442 17.78 -6.65 14.99
CA GLY A 442 17.86 -5.26 15.46
C GLY A 442 17.32 -4.35 14.36
N ALA A 443 16.25 -3.61 14.66
CA ALA A 443 15.53 -2.79 13.68
C ALA A 443 14.98 -1.50 14.32
N VAL A 444 14.74 -0.48 13.50
CA VAL A 444 14.02 0.73 13.93
C VAL A 444 12.51 0.47 13.93
N GLU A 445 11.82 0.96 14.96
CA GLU A 445 10.35 0.91 15.05
C GLU A 445 9.72 2.02 14.20
N MET A 446 8.70 1.70 13.39
CA MET A 446 8.20 2.66 12.38
C MET A 446 7.36 3.80 12.99
N CYS A 447 6.44 3.48 13.89
CA CYS A 447 5.40 4.36 14.44
C CYS A 447 5.98 5.62 15.11
N LYS A 448 5.33 6.77 14.94
CA LYS A 448 5.71 8.03 15.58
C LYS A 448 4.71 8.36 16.70
N GLY A 449 5.10 8.08 17.95
CA GLY A 449 4.25 8.35 19.12
C GLY A 449 2.96 7.54 19.12
N HIS A 450 1.81 8.23 19.22
CA HIS A 450 0.48 7.62 19.29
C HIS A 450 -0.24 7.48 17.94
N GLU A 451 0.45 7.69 16.80
CA GLU A 451 -0.16 7.45 15.49
C GLU A 451 -0.60 5.99 15.30
N SER A 452 -1.76 5.80 14.67
CA SER A 452 -2.22 4.49 14.19
C SER A 452 -1.58 4.08 12.85
N SER A 453 -0.70 4.93 12.29
CA SER A 453 0.13 4.59 11.15
C SER A 453 1.09 3.44 11.52
N HIS A 454 1.34 2.53 10.59
CA HIS A 454 2.32 1.45 10.72
C HIS A 454 2.02 0.40 11.81
N GLN A 455 0.76 -0.02 11.98
CA GLN A 455 0.38 -1.15 12.84
C GLN A 455 0.25 -2.47 12.06
N LEU A 456 0.45 -3.61 12.73
CA LEU A 456 0.50 -4.94 12.11
C LEU A 456 -0.78 -5.34 11.35
N GLU A 457 -1.94 -4.84 11.76
CA GLU A 457 -3.21 -5.03 11.03
C GLU A 457 -3.24 -4.40 9.63
N MET A 458 -2.34 -3.45 9.32
CA MET A 458 -2.17 -2.93 7.96
C MET A 458 -1.57 -3.97 7.00
N LEU A 459 -0.81 -4.94 7.52
CA LEU A 459 -0.07 -5.93 6.73
C LEU A 459 -0.67 -7.35 6.73
N VAL A 460 -1.49 -7.69 7.73
CA VAL A 460 -2.02 -9.05 7.95
C VAL A 460 -3.54 -9.04 8.14
N HIS A 461 -4.22 -10.08 7.66
CA HIS A 461 -5.66 -10.29 7.91
C HIS A 461 -5.92 -10.94 9.27
N PHE A 462 -6.27 -10.12 10.27
CA PHE A 462 -6.61 -10.56 11.64
C PHE A 462 -7.94 -11.32 11.76
N ALA A 463 -8.72 -11.44 10.68
CA ALA A 463 -9.91 -12.29 10.63
C ALA A 463 -9.60 -13.81 10.75
N ASN A 464 -8.33 -14.22 10.67
CA ASN A 464 -7.91 -15.60 10.93
C ASN A 464 -7.56 -15.79 12.42
N PRO A 465 -8.25 -16.67 13.17
CA PRO A 465 -7.97 -16.92 14.59
C PRO A 465 -6.51 -17.29 14.90
N VAL A 466 -5.80 -17.95 13.97
CA VAL A 466 -4.37 -18.30 14.17
C VAL A 466 -3.50 -17.03 14.23
N ILE A 467 -3.88 -15.97 13.53
CA ILE A 467 -3.20 -14.67 13.60
C ILE A 467 -3.63 -13.93 14.88
N ALA A 468 -4.95 -13.78 15.10
CA ALA A 468 -5.50 -13.04 16.24
C ALA A 468 -5.08 -13.59 17.61
N ASN A 469 -4.92 -14.91 17.73
CA ASN A 469 -4.50 -15.55 18.99
C ASN A 469 -2.97 -15.56 19.19
N THR A 470 -2.17 -15.19 18.18
CA THR A 470 -0.69 -15.20 18.24
C THR A 470 -0.09 -13.80 18.31
N PHE A 471 -0.75 -12.81 17.69
CA PHE A 471 -0.21 -11.46 17.49
C PHE A 471 -1.19 -10.39 17.95
N ASN A 472 -0.68 -9.25 18.43
CA ASN A 472 -1.49 -8.07 18.68
C ASN A 472 -1.61 -7.25 17.38
N ALA A 473 -2.84 -6.97 16.94
CA ALA A 473 -3.17 -6.16 15.77
C ALA A 473 -2.51 -4.77 15.80
N LYS A 474 -2.40 -4.18 17.00
CA LYS A 474 -1.86 -2.84 17.26
C LYS A 474 -0.35 -2.81 17.50
N SER A 475 0.35 -3.94 17.38
CA SER A 475 1.81 -3.96 17.43
C SER A 475 2.38 -3.09 16.32
N CYS A 476 3.36 -2.26 16.65
CA CYS A 476 4.06 -1.47 15.64
C CYS A 476 4.86 -2.37 14.69
N LEU A 477 4.99 -1.92 13.45
CA LEU A 477 5.86 -2.52 12.44
C LEU A 477 7.32 -2.15 12.67
N TRP A 478 8.20 -3.12 12.43
CA TRP A 478 9.64 -2.90 12.32
C TRP A 478 10.01 -2.49 10.90
N ALA A 479 10.92 -1.52 10.76
CA ALA A 479 11.53 -1.20 9.48
C ALA A 479 12.41 -2.37 9.02
N PHE A 480 12.24 -2.79 7.77
CA PHE A 480 13.12 -3.76 7.10
C PHE A 480 13.91 -3.06 6.00
N GLY A 481 15.15 -3.52 5.78
CA GLY A 481 16.05 -3.00 4.75
C GLY A 481 17.28 -2.29 5.29
N MET A 482 17.33 -2.02 6.60
CA MET A 482 18.58 -2.04 7.35
C MET A 482 18.34 -2.77 8.67
N ASN A 483 18.93 -3.95 8.82
CA ASN A 483 18.68 -4.84 9.96
C ASN A 483 19.96 -5.56 10.38
N ILE A 484 20.35 -5.47 11.66
CA ILE A 484 21.44 -6.28 12.22
C ILE A 484 20.86 -7.60 12.73
N PHE A 485 21.36 -8.72 12.24
CA PHE A 485 20.89 -10.05 12.61
C PHE A 485 21.94 -10.81 13.40
N ASP A 486 21.54 -11.37 14.55
CA ASP A 486 22.32 -12.38 15.27
C ASP A 486 21.97 -13.77 14.72
N LEU A 487 22.82 -14.27 13.85
CA LEU A 487 22.66 -15.56 13.17
C LEU A 487 22.91 -16.74 14.10
N GLN A 488 23.72 -16.57 15.16
CA GLN A 488 23.93 -17.59 16.18
C GLN A 488 22.65 -17.81 16.97
N GLU A 489 22.01 -16.74 17.43
CA GLU A 489 20.74 -16.79 18.15
C GLU A 489 19.57 -17.19 17.24
N TRP A 490 19.57 -16.76 15.96
CA TRP A 490 18.61 -17.25 14.96
C TRP A 490 18.65 -18.77 14.83
N ARG A 491 19.86 -19.36 14.73
CA ARG A 491 20.04 -20.82 14.65
C ARG A 491 19.58 -21.50 15.94
N ARG A 492 19.91 -20.93 17.12
CA ARG A 492 19.46 -21.45 18.42
C ARG A 492 17.94 -21.44 18.57
N GLN A 493 17.25 -20.42 18.06
CA GLN A 493 15.79 -20.27 18.12
C GLN A 493 15.05 -20.91 16.91
N GLY A 494 15.78 -21.36 15.88
CA GLY A 494 15.21 -22.07 14.73
C GLY A 494 14.29 -21.24 13.82
N LEU A 495 14.39 -19.91 13.80
CA LEU A 495 13.37 -19.03 13.19
C LEU A 495 13.15 -19.21 11.66
N THR A 496 14.08 -19.83 10.93
CA THR A 496 13.84 -20.26 9.54
C THR A 496 12.71 -21.30 9.44
N GLY A 497 12.54 -22.15 10.46
CA GLY A 497 11.37 -23.04 10.60
C GLY A 497 10.07 -22.26 10.79
N THR A 498 10.11 -21.15 11.52
CA THR A 498 8.96 -20.22 11.68
C THR A 498 8.58 -19.56 10.35
N TYR A 499 9.55 -19.19 9.51
CA TYR A 499 9.29 -18.77 8.12
C TYR A 499 8.56 -19.85 7.32
N HIS A 500 9.05 -21.10 7.34
CA HIS A 500 8.41 -22.22 6.65
C HIS A 500 6.97 -22.48 7.16
N LYS A 501 6.73 -22.38 8.48
CA LYS A 501 5.40 -22.46 9.10
C LYS A 501 4.46 -21.39 8.53
N TRP A 502 4.85 -20.12 8.59
CA TRP A 502 3.99 -19.03 8.12
C TRP A 502 3.77 -19.07 6.61
N ARG A 503 4.81 -19.32 5.78
CA ARG A 503 4.66 -19.44 4.32
C ARG A 503 3.63 -20.51 3.93
N ARG A 504 3.63 -21.66 4.61
CA ARG A 504 2.65 -22.75 4.40
C ARG A 504 1.23 -22.34 4.77
N ILE A 505 1.04 -21.68 5.92
CA ILE A 505 -0.28 -21.19 6.37
C ILE A 505 -0.81 -20.10 5.44
N GLY A 506 0.07 -19.23 4.93
CA GLY A 506 -0.26 -18.12 4.03
C GLY A 506 -0.75 -18.55 2.64
N LYS A 507 -0.03 -19.47 1.95
CA LYS A 507 -0.40 -19.91 0.58
C LYS A 507 -1.83 -20.47 0.52
N ASN A 508 -2.31 -21.06 1.61
CA ASN A 508 -3.63 -21.70 1.65
C ASN A 508 -4.80 -20.73 1.96
N ARG A 509 -4.53 -19.46 2.32
CA ARG A 509 -5.56 -18.56 2.92
C ARG A 509 -5.43 -17.06 2.61
N GLN A 510 -4.54 -16.63 1.70
CA GLN A 510 -4.36 -15.21 1.31
C GLN A 510 -4.25 -14.22 2.51
N LEU A 511 -3.47 -14.58 3.53
CA LEU A 511 -3.43 -13.84 4.81
C LEU A 511 -2.62 -12.52 4.77
N TRP A 512 -1.93 -12.26 3.67
CA TRP A 512 -0.91 -11.24 3.53
C TRP A 512 -1.39 -10.07 2.66
N LYS A 513 -1.24 -8.83 3.14
CA LYS A 513 -1.66 -7.63 2.39
C LYS A 513 -0.56 -7.04 1.49
N ALA A 514 0.71 -7.45 1.64
CA ALA A 514 1.84 -6.90 0.86
C ALA A 514 3.14 -7.73 0.90
N GLY A 515 3.36 -8.63 -0.06
CA GLY A 515 4.68 -9.26 -0.29
C GLY A 515 5.29 -10.03 0.90
N SER A 516 6.63 -10.02 0.99
CA SER A 516 7.36 -10.76 2.03
C SER A 516 7.49 -10.04 3.39
N LEU A 517 7.25 -8.71 3.43
CA LEU A 517 7.36 -7.89 4.64
C LEU A 517 6.49 -8.40 5.82
N PRO A 518 5.20 -8.79 5.65
CA PRO A 518 4.39 -9.40 6.70
C PRO A 518 5.07 -10.62 7.35
N LEU A 519 5.74 -11.47 6.56
CA LEU A 519 6.44 -12.64 7.10
C LEU A 519 7.57 -12.21 8.03
N GLY A 520 8.34 -11.17 7.69
CA GLY A 520 9.35 -10.60 8.57
C GLY A 520 8.78 -10.18 9.93
N GLN A 521 7.67 -9.45 9.92
CA GLN A 521 6.98 -9.04 11.16
C GLN A 521 6.54 -10.25 11.99
N LEU A 522 6.00 -11.30 11.37
CA LEU A 522 5.51 -12.49 12.08
C LEU A 522 6.60 -13.49 12.51
N ILE A 523 7.77 -13.46 11.90
CA ILE A 523 8.94 -14.27 12.28
C ILE A 523 9.70 -13.62 13.44
N PHE A 524 9.88 -12.30 13.40
CA PHE A 524 10.67 -11.57 14.39
C PHE A 524 9.83 -10.85 15.46
N TYR A 525 8.53 -11.14 15.53
CA TYR A 525 7.63 -10.72 16.61
C TYR A 525 8.19 -11.17 17.97
N ASN A 526 8.35 -10.26 18.93
CA ASN A 526 9.07 -10.47 20.20
C ASN A 526 10.56 -10.90 20.10
N HIS A 527 11.09 -11.18 18.90
CA HIS A 527 12.48 -11.53 18.63
C HIS A 527 13.30 -10.35 18.05
N THR A 528 12.75 -9.13 18.06
CA THR A 528 13.42 -7.90 17.62
C THR A 528 13.83 -7.02 18.81
N LEU A 529 14.96 -6.32 18.67
CA LEU A 529 15.46 -5.24 19.52
C LEU A 529 15.26 -3.90 18.80
N THR A 530 14.68 -2.92 19.50
CA THR A 530 14.53 -1.55 19.00
C THR A 530 15.89 -0.86 18.90
N LEU A 531 16.23 -0.39 17.70
CA LEU A 531 17.34 0.53 17.45
C LEU A 531 16.89 1.99 17.52
N ASP A 532 17.80 2.89 17.87
CA ASP A 532 17.59 4.35 17.80
C ASP A 532 17.18 4.77 16.38
N ARG A 533 16.16 5.64 16.25
CA ARG A 533 15.63 6.08 14.95
C ARG A 533 16.67 6.75 14.04
N ARG A 534 17.78 7.23 14.59
CA ARG A 534 18.93 7.75 13.82
C ARG A 534 19.65 6.66 13.00
N TRP A 535 19.39 5.37 13.23
CA TRP A 535 19.99 4.31 12.43
C TRP A 535 19.35 4.17 11.05
N HIS A 536 18.01 4.25 10.94
CA HIS A 536 17.27 3.99 9.70
C HIS A 536 16.11 4.99 9.55
N ALA A 537 16.19 5.87 8.54
CA ALA A 537 15.05 6.64 8.07
C ALA A 537 14.52 6.05 6.77
N PHE A 538 13.20 5.98 6.65
CA PHE A 538 12.48 5.30 5.59
C PHE A 538 11.36 6.21 5.04
N GLY A 539 10.73 5.79 3.95
CA GLY A 539 9.70 6.52 3.22
C GLY A 539 10.21 7.30 2.01
N LEU A 540 11.50 7.30 1.66
CA LEU A 540 11.98 8.18 0.56
C LEU A 540 11.50 7.75 -0.83
N GLY A 541 10.90 6.56 -0.98
CA GLY A 541 10.22 6.09 -2.20
C GLY A 541 8.68 6.12 -2.11
N SER A 542 8.10 6.79 -1.10
CA SER A 542 6.66 6.86 -0.87
C SER A 542 6.15 8.20 -0.30
N ASP A 543 6.90 8.84 0.61
CA ASP A 543 6.52 10.06 1.33
C ASP A 543 7.33 11.30 0.86
N SER A 544 6.66 12.24 0.22
CA SER A 544 7.23 13.53 -0.20
C SER A 544 7.39 14.54 0.94
N SER A 545 6.78 14.29 2.12
CA SER A 545 6.78 15.22 3.25
C SER A 545 8.04 15.13 4.13
N LEU A 546 8.64 13.95 4.28
CA LEU A 546 9.78 13.65 5.17
C LEU A 546 10.79 14.79 5.33
N GLY A 547 11.05 15.17 6.59
CA GLY A 547 11.83 16.36 6.93
C GLY A 547 13.31 16.21 6.61
N ARG A 548 13.92 17.24 6.00
CA ARG A 548 15.37 17.26 5.67
C ARG A 548 16.26 16.88 6.86
N ALA A 549 15.96 17.41 8.04
CA ALA A 549 16.71 17.13 9.27
C ALA A 549 16.51 15.69 9.80
N GLU A 550 15.45 14.97 9.42
CA GLU A 550 15.32 13.54 9.72
C GLU A 550 16.28 12.74 8.82
N ILE A 551 16.25 13.02 7.51
CA ILE A 551 17.12 12.43 6.48
C ILE A 551 18.61 12.67 6.79
N GLU A 552 19.03 13.89 7.14
CA GLU A 552 20.44 14.25 7.35
C GLU A 552 21.01 13.80 8.71
N ARG A 553 20.15 13.42 9.66
CA ARG A 553 20.58 12.79 10.92
C ARG A 553 20.64 11.26 10.86
N ALA A 554 19.99 10.64 9.88
CA ALA A 554 19.99 9.19 9.73
C ALA A 554 21.33 8.63 9.20
N ALA A 555 21.76 7.50 9.75
CA ALA A 555 22.92 6.74 9.29
C ALA A 555 22.63 6.01 7.98
N VAL A 556 21.41 5.46 7.82
CA VAL A 556 20.92 4.88 6.57
C VAL A 556 19.58 5.51 6.20
N ILE A 557 19.42 5.87 4.92
CA ILE A 557 18.18 6.39 4.35
C ILE A 557 17.66 5.43 3.28
N HIS A 558 16.36 5.17 3.27
CA HIS A 558 15.74 4.11 2.47
C HIS A 558 14.69 4.66 1.52
N PHE A 559 14.82 4.32 0.23
CA PHE A 559 13.87 4.66 -0.83
C PHE A 559 12.77 3.59 -0.98
N ASP A 560 12.26 3.07 0.13
CA ASP A 560 11.16 2.11 0.19
C ASP A 560 9.84 2.69 -0.34
N GLY A 561 9.02 1.83 -0.94
CA GLY A 561 7.88 2.21 -1.77
C GLY A 561 8.15 2.06 -3.27
N ASN A 562 7.34 2.74 -4.09
CA ASN A 562 7.31 2.59 -5.55
C ASN A 562 8.09 3.68 -6.32
N MET A 563 8.37 4.83 -5.72
CA MET A 563 9.00 5.98 -6.37
C MET A 563 10.54 5.93 -6.23
N LYS A 564 11.15 4.90 -6.85
CA LYS A 564 12.61 4.67 -6.78
C LYS A 564 13.41 5.80 -7.45
N PRO A 565 14.59 6.18 -6.93
CA PRO A 565 15.35 7.33 -7.44
C PRO A 565 15.88 7.15 -8.86
N TRP A 566 16.08 5.90 -9.31
CA TRP A 566 16.47 5.51 -10.66
C TRP A 566 15.30 5.40 -11.66
N LEU A 567 14.08 5.80 -11.27
CA LEU A 567 12.90 5.87 -12.13
C LEU A 567 12.50 7.35 -12.35
N ASP A 568 11.77 7.60 -13.44
CA ASP A 568 11.19 8.93 -13.72
C ASP A 568 10.08 9.31 -12.74
N THR A 569 9.49 8.31 -12.07
CA THR A 569 8.54 8.48 -10.96
C THR A 569 9.22 8.75 -9.62
N GLY A 570 10.56 8.80 -9.55
CA GLY A 570 11.31 9.04 -8.33
C GLY A 570 11.06 10.43 -7.71
N ILE A 571 11.04 10.52 -6.38
CA ILE A 571 10.80 11.79 -5.68
C ILE A 571 12.02 12.71 -5.87
N ILE A 572 11.92 13.66 -6.81
CA ILE A 572 12.99 14.60 -7.23
C ILE A 572 13.69 15.27 -6.02
N LYS A 573 12.93 15.66 -4.98
CA LYS A 573 13.40 16.23 -3.70
C LYS A 573 14.56 15.42 -3.07
N TYR A 574 14.57 14.11 -3.27
CA TYR A 574 15.53 13.18 -2.69
C TYR A 574 16.57 12.63 -3.67
N ARG A 575 16.44 12.86 -5.00
CA ARG A 575 17.31 12.25 -6.03
C ARG A 575 18.80 12.53 -5.76
N LYS A 576 19.14 13.76 -5.34
CA LYS A 576 20.50 14.18 -4.97
C LYS A 576 21.19 13.35 -3.87
N TYR A 577 20.43 12.66 -3.02
CA TYR A 577 21.01 11.80 -1.98
C TYR A 577 21.53 10.48 -2.57
N TRP A 578 21.01 10.09 -3.74
CA TRP A 578 21.35 8.90 -4.51
C TRP A 578 22.39 9.18 -5.61
N THR A 579 22.16 10.22 -6.44
CA THR A 579 22.96 10.48 -7.66
C THR A 579 24.45 10.71 -7.38
N ARG A 580 24.78 11.34 -6.25
CA ARG A 580 26.15 11.57 -5.76
C ARG A 580 27.02 10.32 -5.55
N PHE A 581 26.46 9.11 -5.59
CA PHE A 581 27.21 7.84 -5.48
C PHE A 581 27.36 7.11 -6.83
N LEU A 582 26.97 7.77 -7.93
CA LEU A 582 27.07 7.29 -9.30
C LEU A 582 27.96 8.24 -10.13
N ASP A 583 28.99 7.68 -10.76
CA ASP A 583 29.77 8.41 -11.75
C ASP A 583 29.05 8.39 -13.11
N TYR A 584 28.38 9.50 -13.42
CA TYR A 584 27.71 9.67 -14.71
C TYR A 584 28.68 9.89 -15.89
N SER A 585 29.99 10.07 -15.66
CA SER A 585 30.99 10.07 -16.73
C SER A 585 31.35 8.64 -17.22
N ASN A 586 30.94 7.61 -16.47
CA ASN A 586 31.21 6.21 -16.80
C ASN A 586 30.74 5.87 -18.25
N PRO A 587 31.62 5.31 -19.11
CA PRO A 587 31.29 5.02 -20.50
C PRO A 587 30.06 4.13 -20.71
N TYR A 588 29.79 3.18 -19.81
CA TYR A 588 28.64 2.28 -19.93
C TYR A 588 27.31 2.99 -19.60
N PHE A 589 27.33 4.01 -18.73
CA PHE A 589 26.17 4.86 -18.49
C PHE A 589 25.88 5.76 -19.70
N GLN A 590 26.91 6.42 -20.23
CA GLN A 590 26.79 7.27 -21.42
C GLN A 590 26.32 6.48 -22.66
N GLN A 591 26.90 5.30 -22.92
CA GLN A 591 26.51 4.40 -24.02
C GLN A 591 25.10 3.77 -23.89
N CYS A 592 24.41 4.01 -22.77
CA CYS A 592 23.05 3.55 -22.49
C CYS A 592 22.10 4.69 -22.12
N ASN A 593 22.49 5.95 -22.35
CA ASN A 593 21.70 7.15 -22.04
C ASN A 593 21.24 7.23 -20.56
N ILE A 594 22.12 6.82 -19.63
CA ILE A 594 21.92 6.98 -18.18
C ILE A 594 22.56 8.31 -17.76
N HIS A 595 21.72 9.23 -17.29
CA HIS A 595 22.08 10.60 -16.91
C HIS A 595 21.39 10.96 -15.56
N GLU A 596 21.75 12.11 -14.96
CA GLU A 596 21.29 12.54 -13.62
C GLU A 596 19.79 12.91 -13.51
#